data_AF-A0A6I4VC24-F1
#
_entry.id   AF-A0A6I4VC24-F1
#
_cell.length_a   1.000
_cell.length_b   1.000
_cell.length_c   1.000
_cell.angle_alpha   90.00
_cell.angle_beta   90.00
_cell.angle_gamma   90.00
#
_symmetry.space_group_name_H-M   'P 1'
#
loop_
_entity.id
_entity.type
_entity.pdbx_description
1 polymer ?
#
loop_
_entity_poly.entity_id
_entity_poly.type
_entity_poly.pdbx_seq_one_letter_code
_entity_poly.pdbx_strand_id
1 'polypeptide(L)' 'MVKIDERGQTHLNDPLSKYTPFSMHVPTFNGRPISLIHLSKHTSSLPREQPRGKIHRQVFVLSTKLVCWK' A
#
# COMPACT_ATOMS: atom_id res chain seq x y z
N MET A 1 -11.76 -1.10 7.22
CA MET A 1 -11.37 0.33 7.21
C MET A 1 -12.51 1.24 7.65
N VAL A 2 -13.76 1.02 7.22
CA VAL A 2 -14.90 1.83 7.67
C VAL A 2 -15.02 1.94 9.20
N LYS A 3 -14.91 0.83 9.94
CA LYS A 3 -14.98 0.83 11.41
C LYS A 3 -13.90 1.66 12.13
N ILE A 4 -12.72 1.85 11.53
CA ILE A 4 -11.64 2.67 12.11
C ILE A 4 -11.76 4.14 11.68
N ASP A 5 -12.42 4.38 10.55
CA ASP A 5 -12.80 5.71 10.05
C ASP A 5 -13.92 6.33 10.90
N GLU A 6 -14.95 5.55 11.22
CA GLU A 6 -16.04 5.94 12.14
C GLU A 6 -15.52 6.30 13.54
N ARG A 7 -14.41 5.69 13.98
CA ARG A 7 -13.76 5.98 15.26
C ARG A 7 -12.83 7.21 15.20
N GLY A 8 -12.66 7.81 14.02
CA GLY A 8 -11.78 8.95 13.80
C GLY A 8 -10.28 8.64 13.87
N GLN A 9 -9.88 7.36 13.81
CA GLN A 9 -8.46 6.96 13.91
C GLN A 9 -7.72 7.08 12.57
N THR A 10 -8.45 6.96 11.47
CA THR A 10 -7.95 7.11 10.10
C THR A 10 -9.02 7.75 9.24
N HIS A 11 -8.66 8.42 8.13
CA HIS A 11 -9.65 8.84 7.15
C HIS A 11 -9.47 8.13 5.80
N LEU A 12 -10.55 7.69 5.15
CA LEU A 12 -10.48 7.04 3.83
C LEU A 12 -9.80 7.91 2.75
N ASN A 13 -9.88 9.23 2.89
CA ASN A 13 -9.25 10.18 1.99
C ASN A 13 -7.79 10.52 2.37
N ASP A 14 -7.29 10.02 3.50
CA ASP A 14 -5.91 10.26 3.91
C ASP A 14 -4.94 9.64 2.88
N PRO A 15 -3.82 10.34 2.60
CA PRO A 15 -2.76 9.78 1.78
C PRO A 15 -2.08 8.63 2.52
N LEU A 16 -1.71 7.58 1.79
CA LEU A 16 -1.01 6.41 2.32
C LEU A 16 0.32 6.80 3.00
N SER A 17 1.00 7.83 2.50
CA SER A 17 2.25 8.35 3.07
C SER A 17 2.15 8.86 4.51
N LYS A 18 0.94 9.20 4.98
CA LYS A 18 0.71 9.58 6.39
C LYS A 18 1.00 8.44 7.36
N TYR A 19 0.83 7.20 6.91
CA TYR A 19 0.95 5.99 7.72
C TYR A 19 2.27 5.24 7.48
N THR A 20 3.18 5.81 6.69
CA THR A 20 4.49 5.21 6.42
C THR A 20 5.59 5.74 7.33
N PRO A 21 6.60 4.92 7.68
CA PRO A 21 7.76 5.40 8.41
C PRO A 21 8.48 6.52 7.64
N PHE A 22 9.06 7.48 8.37
CA PHE A 22 9.74 8.64 7.77
C PHE A 22 10.84 8.31 6.76
N SER A 23 11.47 7.13 6.88
CA SER A 23 12.54 6.68 5.98
C SER A 23 12.03 6.04 4.68
N MET A 24 10.71 5.94 4.47
CA MET A 24 10.13 5.20 3.34
C MET A 24 9.30 6.11 2.45
N HIS A 25 9.68 6.19 1.18
CA HIS A 25 8.97 6.95 0.17
C HIS A 25 7.78 6.17 -0.39
N VAL A 26 6.63 6.82 -0.51
CA VAL A 26 5.44 6.27 -1.18
C VAL A 26 5.31 6.88 -2.57
N PRO A 27 5.21 6.08 -3.64
CA PRO A 27 5.08 6.61 -4.98
C PRO A 27 3.73 7.32 -5.18
N THR A 28 3.74 8.35 -6.02
CA THR A 28 2.53 9.02 -6.52
C THR A 28 2.22 8.56 -7.94
N PHE A 29 0.95 8.53 -8.31
CA PHE A 29 0.54 8.27 -9.70
C PHE A 29 0.07 9.58 -10.34
N ASN A 30 0.68 9.98 -11.46
CA ASN A 30 0.39 11.23 -12.16
C ASN A 30 0.40 12.47 -11.23
N GLY A 31 1.36 12.55 -10.32
CA GLY A 31 1.49 13.64 -9.34
C GLY A 31 0.42 13.67 -8.25
N ARG A 32 -0.48 12.67 -8.20
CA ARG A 32 -1.51 12.55 -7.16
C ARG A 32 -1.11 11.51 -6.11
N PRO A 33 -1.28 11.81 -4.81
CA PRO A 33 -1.02 10.84 -3.76
C PRO A 33 -2.05 9.70 -3.81
N ILE A 34 -1.60 8.50 -3.45
CA ILE A 34 -2.47 7.35 -3.31
C ILE A 34 -3.11 7.41 -1.92
N SER A 35 -4.44 7.44 -1.85
CA SER A 35 -5.20 7.43 -0.59
C SER A 35 -5.70 6.03 -0.23
N LEU A 36 -6.16 5.88 1.01
CA LEU A 36 -6.70 4.62 1.54
C LEU A 36 -7.93 4.11 0.75
N ILE A 37 -8.75 5.02 0.23
CA ILE A 37 -9.90 4.67 -0.62
C ILE A 37 -9.48 4.09 -1.98
N HIS A 38 -8.36 4.55 -2.55
CA HIS A 38 -7.86 4.00 -3.83
C HIS A 38 -7.43 2.53 -3.69
N LEU A 39 -6.85 2.17 -2.54
CA LEU A 39 -6.49 0.77 -2.24
C LEU A 39 -7.74 -0.10 -2.11
N SER A 40 -8.73 0.39 -1.34
CA SER A 40 -9.97 -0.34 -1.08
C SER A 40 -10.81 -0.57 -2.34
N LYS A 41 -10.75 0.36 -3.30
CA LYS A 41 -11.49 0.29 -4.58
C LYS A 41 -10.70 -0.37 -5.71
N HIS A 42 -9.47 -0.81 -5.47
CA HIS A 42 -8.57 -1.32 -6.52
C HIS A 42 -8.30 -0.30 -7.65
N THR A 43 -8.19 0.99 -7.31
CA THR A 43 -7.93 2.09 -8.25
C THR A 43 -6.61 2.84 -7.97
N SER A 44 -5.73 2.28 -7.15
CA SER A 44 -4.42 2.87 -6.83
C SER A 44 -3.36 2.74 -7.92
N SER A 45 -3.66 2.04 -9.02
CA SER A 45 -2.73 1.73 -10.12
C SER A 45 -1.48 0.94 -9.70
N LEU A 46 -1.46 0.38 -8.48
CA LEU A 46 -0.39 -0.50 -8.04
C LEU A 46 -0.48 -1.86 -8.76
N PRO A 47 0.66 -2.53 -9.00
CA PRO A 47 0.62 -3.87 -9.56
C PRO A 47 -0.11 -4.81 -8.61
N ARG A 48 -0.80 -5.81 -9.19
CA ARG A 48 -1.60 -6.79 -8.44
C ARG A 48 -0.78 -7.53 -7.38
N GLU A 49 0.44 -7.91 -7.73
CA GLU A 49 1.40 -8.56 -6.85
C GLU A 49 2.68 -7.73 -6.82
N GLN A 50 3.44 -7.83 -5.73
CA GLN A 50 4.75 -7.21 -5.67
C GLN A 50 5.69 -7.88 -6.70
N PRO A 51 6.40 -7.08 -7.51
CA PRO A 51 7.32 -7.62 -8.50
C PRO A 51 8.50 -8.33 -7.83
N ARG A 52 9.14 -9.25 -8.57
CA ARG A 52 10.33 -10.02 -8.13
C ARG A 52 10.09 -10.98 -6.96
N GLY A 53 8.85 -11.44 -6.77
CA GLY A 53 8.56 -12.53 -5.83
C GLY A 53 9.25 -13.85 -6.20
N LYS A 54 9.58 -14.67 -5.19
CA LYS A 54 10.13 -16.02 -5.42
C LYS A 54 9.08 -16.93 -6.07
N ILE A 55 9.50 -17.70 -7.07
CA ILE A 55 8.69 -18.75 -7.71
C ILE A 55 8.57 -19.93 -6.71
N HIS A 56 7.44 -20.64 -6.71
CA HIS A 56 7.16 -21.79 -5.81
C HIS A 56 7.19 -21.44 -4.30
N ARG A 57 6.59 -20.30 -3.93
CA ARG A 57 6.41 -19.90 -2.52
C ARG A 57 5.13 -20.47 -1.92
N GLN A 58 5.10 -20.61 -0.59
CA GLN A 58 3.87 -20.91 0.15
C GLN A 58 2.85 -19.77 -0.02
N VAL A 59 1.57 -20.12 -0.10
CA VAL A 59 0.47 -19.17 -0.28
C VAL A 59 0.39 -18.23 0.93
N PHE A 60 0.19 -16.94 0.70
CA PHE A 60 0.16 -15.87 1.71
C PHE A 60 1.45 -15.68 2.53
N VAL A 61 2.57 -16.29 2.13
CA VAL A 61 3.89 -15.98 2.67
C VAL A 61 4.60 -15.02 1.73
N LEU A 62 4.96 -13.84 2.25
CA LEU A 62 5.70 -12.83 1.52
C LEU A 62 7.19 -12.87 1.88
N SER A 63 8.05 -12.75 0.87
CA SER A 63 9.51 -12.62 1.03
C SER A 63 9.87 -11.33 1.76
N THR A 64 10.85 -11.40 2.67
CA THR A 64 11.37 -10.28 3.48
C THR A 64 11.89 -9.11 2.63
N LYS A 65 11.92 -7.91 3.25
CA LYS A 65 12.19 -6.58 2.64
C LYS A 65 13.32 -6.51 1.62
N LEU A 66 14.33 -7.37 1.69
CA LEU A 66 15.50 -7.37 0.80
C LEU A 66 15.16 -7.68 -0.67
N VAL A 67 13.99 -8.26 -0.96
CA VAL A 67 13.60 -8.70 -2.31
C VAL A 67 12.61 -7.73 -2.99
N CYS A 68 11.93 -6.86 -2.22
CA CYS A 68 10.82 -6.05 -2.70
C CYS A 68 11.16 -4.56 -2.74
N TRP A 69 10.93 -3.93 -3.91
CA TRP A 69 11.03 -2.49 -4.20
C TRP A 69 12.37 -1.85 -3.78
N LYS A 70 13.31 -1.81 -4.74
CA LYS A 70 14.52 -1.00 -4.71
C LYS A 70 14.53 -0.15 -5.97
#